data_AF-A0A067EL53-F1
#
_entry.id   AF-A0A067EL53-F1
#
_cell.length_a   1.000
_cell.length_b   1.000
_cell.length_c   1.000
_cell.angle_alpha   90.00
_cell.angle_beta   90.00
_cell.angle_gamma   90.00
#
_symmetry.space_group_name_H-M   'P 1'
#
loop_
_entity.id
_entity.type
_entity.pdbx_description
1 polymer ?
#
loop_
_entity_poly.entity_id
_entity_poly.type
_entity_poly.pdbx_seq_one_letter_code
_entity_poly.pdbx_strand_id
1 'polypeptide(L)'
;MISDVPPTVAETKMNFLKLYKRPIPSIYNTVLQELIVQQHLMRYKRTYQYDPVFALGFVTVYDRLMEGYPSEEDREAIFQAYITALKEDPEQYRIDAQKLEEWARGQTASSLVEFPSKEGEVEGLLKDIAERASGKGNFSYSRFFAVGLFRLLELANATEPTVLEKLCAVLNVNKRSVDRDLDVYRNLLSKLLQAKELLKEYVDREKKKREERTEPQKANEAIKKCLGEYLYSHQ
;
A
#
# COMPACT_ATOMS: atom_id res chain seq x y z
N MET A 1 5.35 30.15 14.72
CA MET A 1 6.69 29.78 14.22
C MET A 1 6.67 28.30 13.90
N ILE A 2 6.71 27.92 12.62
CA ILE A 2 6.90 26.53 12.23
C ILE A 2 8.39 26.24 12.46
N SER A 3 8.71 25.35 13.39
CA SER A 3 10.10 24.98 13.65
C SER A 3 10.73 24.37 12.40
N ASP A 4 11.88 24.88 11.99
CA ASP A 4 12.69 24.43 10.85
C ASP A 4 13.35 23.05 11.07
N VAL A 5 12.93 22.36 12.13
CA VAL A 5 13.40 21.02 12.51
C VAL A 5 12.42 19.99 11.96
N PRO A 6 12.87 19.04 11.12
CA PRO A 6 12.04 17.93 10.69
C PRO A 6 11.45 17.18 11.91
N PRO A 7 10.18 16.73 11.84
CA PRO A 7 9.62 15.93 12.92
C PRO A 7 10.41 14.63 13.05
N THR A 8 10.33 14.01 14.23
CA THR A 8 10.84 12.68 14.50
C THR A 8 9.89 11.60 13.97
N VAL A 9 10.42 10.39 13.84
CA VAL A 9 9.61 9.19 13.55
C VAL A 9 8.50 9.01 14.59
N ALA A 10 8.79 9.26 15.87
CA ALA A 10 7.83 9.14 16.96
C ALA A 10 6.67 10.14 16.81
N GLU A 11 6.96 11.38 16.44
CA GLU A 11 5.94 12.39 16.16
C GLU A 11 5.06 12.02 14.97
N THR A 12 5.65 11.48 13.90
CA THR A 12 4.88 11.01 12.72
C THR A 12 3.95 9.86 13.10
N LYS A 13 4.44 8.86 13.83
CA LYS A 13 3.60 7.77 14.34
C LYS A 13 2.48 8.26 15.26
N MET A 14 2.79 9.21 16.15
CA MET A 14 1.80 9.82 17.02
C MET A 14 0.75 10.61 16.22
N ASN A 15 1.14 11.32 15.16
CA ASN A 15 0.20 12.01 14.28
C ASN A 15 -0.74 11.04 13.57
N PHE A 16 -0.21 9.91 13.06
CA PHE A 16 -1.03 8.85 12.48
C PHE A 16 -2.09 8.35 13.47
N LEU A 17 -1.71 8.04 14.72
CA LEU A 17 -2.65 7.57 15.75
C LEU A 17 -3.66 8.64 16.19
N LYS A 18 -3.32 9.94 16.07
CA LYS A 18 -4.26 11.03 16.33
C LYS A 18 -5.29 11.17 15.22
N LEU A 19 -4.87 10.97 13.97
CA LEU A 19 -5.72 11.05 12.78
C LEU A 19 -6.62 9.82 12.64
N TYR A 20 -6.11 8.62 12.91
CA TYR A 20 -6.87 7.38 12.90
C TYR A 20 -6.87 6.71 14.29
N LYS A 21 -8.01 6.83 14.99
CA LYS A 21 -8.17 6.39 16.39
C LYS A 21 -8.79 5.00 16.56
N ARG A 22 -9.31 4.41 15.48
CA ARG A 22 -9.96 3.08 15.52
C ARG A 22 -8.86 2.00 15.61
N PRO A 23 -9.11 0.85 16.26
CA PRO A 23 -8.15 -0.24 16.27
C PRO A 23 -7.86 -0.77 14.86
N ILE A 24 -6.58 -1.03 14.56
CA ILE A 24 -6.14 -1.71 13.33
C ILE A 24 -5.71 -3.13 13.72
N PRO A 25 -6.20 -4.19 13.05
CA PRO A 25 -5.74 -5.55 13.31
C PRO A 25 -4.22 -5.66 13.20
N SER A 26 -3.60 -6.40 14.13
CA SER A 26 -2.14 -6.44 14.32
C SER A 26 -1.36 -6.83 13.05
N ILE A 27 -1.92 -7.69 12.20
CA ILE A 27 -1.30 -8.09 10.93
C ILE A 27 -1.04 -6.89 10.01
N TYR A 28 -1.99 -5.95 9.93
CA TYR A 28 -1.86 -4.77 9.09
C TYR A 28 -1.06 -3.71 9.84
N ASN A 29 -1.34 -3.52 11.13
CA ASN A 29 -0.70 -2.47 11.91
C ASN A 29 0.82 -2.61 11.98
N THR A 30 1.35 -3.82 12.18
CA THR A 30 2.82 -4.04 12.23
C THR A 30 3.48 -3.53 10.96
N VAL A 31 2.94 -3.89 9.80
CA VAL A 31 3.50 -3.54 8.49
C VAL A 31 3.29 -2.06 8.19
N LEU A 32 2.11 -1.51 8.48
CA LEU A 32 1.84 -0.07 8.35
C LEU A 32 2.83 0.75 9.18
N GLN A 33 3.10 0.36 10.42
CA GLN A 33 4.06 1.05 11.28
C GLN A 33 5.49 0.99 10.73
N GLU A 34 5.90 -0.12 10.11
CA GLU A 34 7.19 -0.22 9.42
C GLU A 34 7.25 0.68 8.18
N LEU A 35 6.18 0.70 7.37
CA LEU A 35 6.08 1.57 6.20
C LEU A 35 6.16 3.04 6.59
N ILE A 36 5.46 3.46 7.66
CA ILE A 36 5.53 4.85 8.19
C ILE A 36 6.98 5.22 8.50
N VAL A 37 7.75 4.34 9.14
CA VAL A 37 9.17 4.63 9.43
C VAL A 37 9.97 4.78 8.14
N GLN A 38 9.81 3.84 7.20
CA GLN A 38 10.56 3.87 5.94
C GLN A 38 10.26 5.13 5.13
N GLN A 39 8.98 5.50 5.01
CA GLN A 39 8.59 6.70 4.28
C GLN A 39 8.98 7.97 5.01
N HIS A 40 8.89 8.02 6.34
CA HIS A 40 9.37 9.16 7.13
C HIS A 40 10.85 9.45 6.85
N LEU A 41 11.70 8.42 6.94
CA LEU A 41 13.14 8.56 6.71
C LEU A 41 13.48 9.02 5.28
N MET A 42 12.56 8.80 4.34
CA MET A 42 12.69 9.22 2.94
C MET A 42 12.16 10.64 2.74
N ARG A 43 10.96 10.94 3.26
CA ARG A 43 10.23 12.22 3.15
C ARG A 43 11.01 13.41 3.72
N TYR A 44 11.81 13.17 4.76
CA TYR A 44 12.58 14.21 5.44
C TYR A 44 14.08 14.23 5.06
N LYS A 45 14.48 13.50 4.00
CA LYS A 45 15.81 13.70 3.39
C LYS A 45 15.90 15.08 2.78
N ARG A 46 17.09 15.70 2.83
CA ARG A 46 17.34 16.99 2.17
C ARG A 46 17.13 16.95 0.65
N THR A 47 17.37 15.77 0.06
CA THR A 47 17.20 15.50 -1.37
C THR A 47 15.78 15.06 -1.73
N TYR A 48 14.86 15.02 -0.77
CA TYR A 48 13.49 14.59 -1.04
C TYR A 48 12.79 15.62 -1.92
N GLN A 49 12.17 15.11 -2.97
CA GLN A 49 11.21 15.82 -3.79
C GLN A 49 10.11 14.81 -4.14
N TYR A 50 8.86 15.25 -4.04
CA TYR A 50 7.71 14.44 -4.42
C TYR A 50 7.83 13.98 -5.88
N ASP A 51 7.36 12.77 -6.14
CA ASP A 51 7.52 12.09 -7.42
C ASP A 51 6.27 11.22 -7.70
N PRO A 52 5.57 11.41 -8.83
CA PRO A 52 4.39 10.61 -9.16
C PRO A 52 4.66 9.11 -9.30
N VAL A 53 5.87 8.70 -9.73
CA VAL A 53 6.25 7.27 -9.81
C VAL A 53 6.44 6.71 -8.40
N PHE A 54 7.02 7.50 -7.49
CA PHE A 54 7.03 7.17 -6.06
C PHE A 54 5.62 6.96 -5.52
N ALA A 55 4.70 7.89 -5.79
CA ALA A 55 3.33 7.84 -5.30
C ALA A 55 2.59 6.62 -5.83
N LEU A 56 2.70 6.33 -7.14
CA LEU A 56 2.20 5.10 -7.74
C LEU A 56 2.70 3.85 -7.00
N GLY A 57 4.00 3.80 -6.74
CA GLY A 57 4.60 2.69 -6.02
C GLY A 57 4.09 2.55 -4.59
N PHE A 58 3.96 3.65 -3.86
CA PHE A 58 3.38 3.63 -2.51
C PHE A 58 1.93 3.16 -2.52
N VAL A 59 1.08 3.74 -3.37
CA VAL A 59 -0.34 3.36 -3.50
C VAL A 59 -0.47 1.88 -3.84
N THR A 60 0.36 1.37 -4.76
CA THR A 60 0.40 -0.05 -5.12
C THR A 60 0.73 -0.93 -3.91
N VAL A 61 1.77 -0.58 -3.13
CA VAL A 61 2.13 -1.34 -1.92
C VAL A 61 1.00 -1.29 -0.89
N TYR A 62 0.43 -0.11 -0.68
CA TYR A 62 -0.63 0.10 0.30
C TYR A 62 -1.88 -0.71 -0.03
N ASP A 63 -2.38 -0.62 -1.27
CA ASP A 63 -3.61 -1.30 -1.67
C ASP A 63 -3.43 -2.83 -1.60
N ARG A 64 -2.26 -3.35 -2.01
CA ARG A 64 -1.92 -4.79 -1.86
C ARG A 64 -1.79 -5.21 -0.40
N LEU A 65 -1.18 -4.38 0.44
CA LEU A 65 -1.11 -4.63 1.88
C LEU A 65 -2.51 -4.70 2.49
N MET A 66 -3.38 -3.77 2.12
CA MET A 66 -4.70 -3.61 2.70
C MET A 66 -5.79 -4.44 2.01
N GLU A 67 -5.44 -5.23 0.98
CA GLU A 67 -6.36 -6.18 0.35
C GLU A 67 -6.93 -7.16 1.39
N GLY A 68 -8.26 -7.30 1.44
CA GLY A 68 -8.94 -8.14 2.43
C GLY A 68 -9.10 -7.48 3.82
N TYR A 69 -8.80 -6.19 3.96
CA TYR A 69 -9.18 -5.43 5.15
C TYR A 69 -10.72 -5.40 5.29
N PRO A 70 -11.30 -5.59 6.49
CA PRO A 70 -12.75 -5.81 6.63
C PRO A 70 -13.67 -4.65 6.19
N SER A 71 -13.15 -3.43 6.15
CA SER A 71 -13.91 -2.20 5.94
C SER A 71 -13.20 -1.33 4.91
N GLU A 72 -13.83 -1.12 3.76
CA GLU A 72 -13.29 -0.28 2.68
C GLU A 72 -13.20 1.19 3.12
N GLU A 73 -14.16 1.66 3.92
CA GLU A 73 -14.13 3.01 4.51
C GLU A 73 -12.91 3.18 5.42
N ASP A 74 -12.64 2.21 6.29
CA ASP A 74 -11.47 2.24 7.16
C ASP A 74 -10.17 2.12 6.37
N ARG A 75 -10.15 1.32 5.30
CA ARG A 75 -8.98 1.23 4.41
C ARG A 75 -8.63 2.59 3.83
N GLU A 76 -9.61 3.35 3.37
CA GLU A 76 -9.36 4.69 2.86
C GLU A 76 -9.02 5.67 4.00
N ALA A 77 -9.72 5.64 5.12
CA ALA A 77 -9.42 6.50 6.27
C ALA A 77 -7.99 6.28 6.82
N ILE A 78 -7.49 5.04 6.81
CA ILE A 78 -6.11 4.72 7.18
C ILE A 78 -5.13 5.31 6.15
N PHE A 79 -5.43 5.25 4.86
CA PHE A 79 -4.58 5.81 3.80
C PHE A 79 -4.43 7.33 3.98
N GLN A 80 -5.58 7.99 4.14
CA GLN A 80 -5.70 9.42 4.39
C GLN A 80 -4.90 9.84 5.62
N ALA A 81 -5.10 9.14 6.74
CA ALA A 81 -4.37 9.40 7.98
C ALA A 81 -2.86 9.15 7.86
N TYR A 82 -2.46 8.11 7.12
CA TYR A 82 -1.06 7.75 6.89
C TYR A 82 -0.33 8.87 6.15
N ILE A 83 -0.86 9.29 4.99
CA ILE A 83 -0.21 10.30 4.14
C ILE A 83 -0.22 11.67 4.84
N THR A 84 -1.35 12.03 5.47
CA THR A 84 -1.47 13.28 6.23
C THR A 84 -0.49 13.33 7.41
N ALA A 85 -0.24 12.21 8.10
CA ALA A 85 0.73 12.15 9.19
C ALA A 85 2.16 12.51 8.76
N LEU A 86 2.49 12.29 7.48
CA LEU A 86 3.76 12.65 6.86
C LEU A 86 3.80 14.08 6.31
N LYS A 87 2.72 14.86 6.50
CA LYS A 87 2.53 16.20 5.94
C LYS A 87 2.60 16.19 4.41
N GLU A 88 1.91 15.23 3.82
CA GLU A 88 1.72 15.07 2.39
C GLU A 88 0.23 15.05 2.06
N ASP A 89 -0.11 15.14 0.77
CA ASP A 89 -1.49 15.21 0.27
C ASP A 89 -1.96 13.83 -0.22
N PRO A 90 -2.89 13.16 0.48
CA PRO A 90 -3.40 11.85 0.09
C PRO A 90 -4.14 11.85 -1.26
N GLU A 91 -4.91 12.88 -1.54
CA GLU A 91 -5.65 13.04 -2.79
C GLU A 91 -4.69 13.18 -3.97
N GLN A 92 -3.61 13.94 -3.81
CA GLN A 92 -2.54 14.02 -4.81
C GLN A 92 -1.96 12.63 -5.12
N TYR A 93 -1.66 11.83 -4.09
CA TYR A 93 -1.15 10.47 -4.28
C TYR A 93 -2.11 9.58 -5.08
N ARG A 94 -3.41 9.62 -4.78
CA ARG A 94 -4.43 8.83 -5.50
C ARG A 94 -4.57 9.28 -6.95
N ILE A 95 -4.66 10.59 -7.20
CA ILE A 95 -4.82 11.17 -8.54
C ILE A 95 -3.60 10.86 -9.42
N ASP A 96 -2.40 11.12 -8.91
CA ASP A 96 -1.18 10.91 -9.69
C ASP A 96 -0.92 9.41 -9.94
N ALA A 97 -1.19 8.55 -8.96
CA ALA A 97 -1.14 7.10 -9.18
C ALA A 97 -2.12 6.67 -10.29
N GLN A 98 -3.39 7.08 -10.21
CA GLN A 98 -4.40 6.75 -11.22
C GLN A 98 -3.98 7.24 -12.62
N LYS A 99 -3.50 8.48 -12.72
CA LYS A 99 -3.02 9.07 -13.99
C LYS A 99 -1.91 8.24 -14.62
N LEU A 100 -0.90 7.86 -13.83
CA LEU A 100 0.21 7.02 -14.31
C LEU A 100 -0.28 5.63 -14.70
N GLU A 101 -1.23 5.05 -13.96
CA GLU A 101 -1.80 3.76 -14.31
C GLU A 101 -2.57 3.79 -15.64
N GLU A 102 -3.40 4.81 -15.85
CA GLU A 102 -4.16 5.01 -17.09
C GLU A 102 -3.23 5.21 -18.28
N TRP A 103 -2.20 6.04 -18.12
CA TRP A 103 -1.17 6.22 -19.13
C TRP A 103 -0.48 4.90 -19.46
N ALA A 104 -0.04 4.14 -18.43
CA ALA A 104 0.68 2.88 -18.60
C ALA A 104 -0.16 1.80 -19.32
N ARG A 105 -1.46 1.71 -19.03
CA ARG A 105 -2.39 0.80 -19.72
C ARG A 105 -2.51 1.07 -21.22
N GLY A 106 -2.24 2.30 -21.65
CA GLY A 106 -2.21 2.69 -23.07
C GLY A 106 -0.85 2.49 -23.75
N GLN A 107 0.18 2.04 -23.03
CA GLN A 107 1.53 1.90 -23.58
C GLN A 107 1.82 0.50 -24.10
N THR A 108 2.87 0.41 -24.93
CA THR A 108 3.58 -0.82 -25.26
C THR A 108 4.98 -0.79 -24.66
N ALA A 109 5.69 -1.92 -24.68
CA ALA A 109 7.09 -1.97 -24.26
C ALA A 109 7.98 -0.93 -24.95
N SER A 110 7.72 -0.61 -26.23
CA SER A 110 8.47 0.42 -26.95
C SER A 110 8.04 1.83 -26.58
N SER A 111 6.73 2.12 -26.54
CA SER A 111 6.28 3.48 -26.26
C SER A 111 6.61 3.93 -24.84
N LEU A 112 6.63 2.99 -23.88
CA LEU A 112 7.02 3.24 -22.50
C LEU A 112 8.49 3.68 -22.38
N VAL A 113 9.42 3.07 -23.13
CA VAL A 113 10.84 3.47 -23.10
C VAL A 113 11.15 4.67 -24.01
N GLU A 114 10.28 4.96 -24.98
CA GLU A 114 10.38 6.09 -25.90
C GLU A 114 9.78 7.39 -25.34
N PHE A 115 9.30 7.40 -24.08
CA PHE A 115 8.74 8.60 -23.43
C PHE A 115 9.60 9.88 -23.59
N PRO A 116 10.95 9.85 -23.64
CA PRO A 116 11.74 11.07 -23.82
C PRO A 116 11.49 11.77 -25.16
N SER A 117 11.04 11.03 -26.18
CA SER A 117 10.76 11.52 -27.53
C SER A 117 9.27 11.84 -27.76
N LYS A 118 8.43 11.65 -26.75
CA LYS A 118 6.97 11.83 -26.81
C LYS A 118 6.58 13.08 -26.04
N GLU A 119 5.44 13.66 -26.39
CA GLU A 119 4.87 14.81 -25.68
C GLU A 119 3.55 14.40 -25.05
N GLY A 120 3.37 14.83 -23.80
CA GLY A 120 2.22 14.49 -22.98
C GLY A 120 2.50 14.80 -21.52
N GLU A 121 1.46 14.81 -20.70
CA GLU A 121 1.59 15.19 -19.28
C GLU A 121 2.49 14.19 -18.52
N VAL A 122 2.26 12.88 -18.68
CA VAL A 122 3.05 11.85 -18.00
C VAL A 122 4.46 11.78 -18.55
N GLU A 123 4.64 11.93 -19.85
CA GLU A 123 5.95 11.99 -20.48
C GLU A 123 6.76 13.19 -19.96
N GLY A 124 6.12 14.35 -19.79
CA GLY A 124 6.71 15.52 -19.16
C GLY A 124 7.16 15.25 -17.72
N LEU A 125 6.32 14.57 -16.93
CA LEU A 125 6.68 14.13 -15.57
C LEU A 125 7.89 13.18 -15.58
N LEU A 126 7.90 12.16 -16.44
CA LEU A 126 9.01 11.21 -16.54
C LEU A 126 10.31 11.87 -17.02
N LYS A 127 10.23 12.89 -17.91
CA LYS A 127 11.38 13.69 -18.33
C LYS A 127 11.96 14.51 -17.17
N ASP A 128 11.12 15.17 -16.36
CA ASP A 128 11.57 15.88 -15.15
C ASP A 128 12.29 14.92 -14.18
N ILE A 129 11.72 13.73 -13.94
CA ILE A 129 12.32 12.70 -13.11
C ILE A 129 13.70 12.29 -13.65
N ALA A 130 13.78 12.02 -14.95
CA ALA A 130 15.03 11.63 -15.61
C ALA A 130 16.10 12.71 -15.50
N GLU A 131 15.72 13.99 -15.63
CA GLU A 131 16.63 15.12 -15.48
C GLU A 131 17.14 15.22 -14.04
N ARG A 132 16.25 15.16 -13.04
CA ARG A 132 16.66 15.20 -11.62
C ARG A 132 17.56 14.01 -11.26
N ALA A 133 17.23 12.81 -11.73
CA ALA A 133 18.02 11.60 -11.50
C ALA A 133 19.41 11.65 -12.19
N SER A 134 19.60 12.46 -13.23
CA SER A 134 20.90 12.67 -13.88
C SER A 134 21.92 13.48 -13.07
N GLY A 135 21.58 13.84 -11.82
CA GLY A 135 22.43 14.65 -10.93
C GLY A 135 22.19 16.16 -11.06
N LYS A 136 21.17 16.58 -11.82
CA LYS A 136 20.82 17.99 -12.04
C LYS A 136 19.75 18.53 -11.10
N GLY A 137 19.27 17.73 -10.14
CA GLY A 137 18.24 18.16 -9.19
C GLY A 137 18.09 17.26 -7.98
N ASN A 138 17.05 17.53 -7.19
CA ASN A 138 16.72 16.72 -6.02
C ASN A 138 16.01 15.44 -6.46
N PHE A 139 16.73 14.32 -6.37
CA PHE A 139 16.17 12.99 -6.59
C PHE A 139 16.50 12.09 -5.42
N SER A 140 15.47 11.48 -4.83
CA SER A 140 15.61 10.51 -3.75
C SER A 140 15.03 9.18 -4.18
N TYR A 141 15.90 8.30 -4.70
CA TYR A 141 15.52 6.93 -4.97
C TYR A 141 14.95 6.24 -3.72
N SER A 142 13.91 5.45 -3.91
CA SER A 142 13.30 4.64 -2.86
C SER A 142 12.80 3.31 -3.40
N ARG A 143 12.49 2.37 -2.50
CA ARG A 143 11.81 1.12 -2.87
C ARG A 143 10.45 1.37 -3.52
N PHE A 144 9.69 2.36 -3.05
CA PHE A 144 8.42 2.72 -3.67
C PHE A 144 8.62 3.18 -5.11
N PHE A 145 9.67 3.94 -5.41
CA PHE A 145 10.00 4.30 -6.79
C PHE A 145 10.23 3.04 -7.67
N ALA A 146 10.97 2.05 -7.17
CA ALA A 146 11.16 0.78 -7.88
C ALA A 146 9.83 0.04 -8.14
N VAL A 147 8.96 -0.02 -7.12
CA VAL A 147 7.63 -0.63 -7.26
C VAL A 147 6.77 0.15 -8.27
N GLY A 148 6.85 1.48 -8.28
CA GLY A 148 6.18 2.32 -9.27
C GLY A 148 6.62 2.01 -10.69
N LEU A 149 7.93 1.89 -10.94
CA LEU A 149 8.45 1.48 -12.25
C LEU A 149 7.94 0.10 -12.65
N PHE A 150 7.98 -0.86 -11.74
CA PHE A 150 7.46 -2.20 -12.03
C PHE A 150 5.95 -2.17 -12.31
N ARG A 151 5.18 -1.34 -11.60
CA ARG A 151 3.74 -1.17 -11.82
C ARG A 151 3.45 -0.59 -13.21
N LEU A 152 4.22 0.37 -13.69
CA LEU A 152 4.12 0.89 -15.06
C LEU A 152 4.33 -0.24 -16.08
N LEU A 153 5.36 -1.06 -15.91
CA LEU A 153 5.66 -2.19 -16.79
C LEU A 153 4.58 -3.28 -16.75
N GLU A 154 4.07 -3.59 -15.55
CA GLU A 154 2.99 -4.56 -15.34
C GLU A 154 1.73 -4.13 -16.10
N LEU A 155 1.33 -2.86 -15.99
CA LEU A 155 0.14 -2.33 -16.66
C LEU A 155 0.27 -2.24 -18.17
N ALA A 156 1.48 -2.07 -18.69
CA ALA A 156 1.78 -2.08 -20.11
C ALA A 156 2.02 -3.50 -20.68
N ASN A 157 1.87 -4.55 -19.87
CA ASN A 157 2.23 -5.93 -20.20
C ASN A 157 3.67 -6.06 -20.76
N ALA A 158 4.62 -5.32 -20.17
CA ALA A 158 6.00 -5.17 -20.65
C ALA A 158 7.04 -5.52 -19.56
N THR A 159 6.81 -6.62 -18.84
CA THR A 159 7.61 -7.00 -17.66
C THR A 159 8.94 -7.69 -18.01
N GLU A 160 9.34 -7.73 -19.29
CA GLU A 160 10.60 -8.34 -19.70
C GLU A 160 11.81 -7.57 -19.12
N PRO A 161 12.87 -8.28 -18.66
CA PRO A 161 14.02 -7.64 -18.04
C PRO A 161 14.71 -6.57 -18.91
N THR A 162 14.68 -6.75 -20.23
CA THR A 162 15.27 -5.83 -21.21
C THR A 162 14.51 -4.51 -21.31
N VAL A 163 13.20 -4.51 -21.09
CA VAL A 163 12.38 -3.30 -21.07
C VAL A 163 12.68 -2.51 -19.80
N LEU A 164 12.74 -3.19 -18.65
CA LEU A 164 13.14 -2.55 -17.39
C LEU A 164 14.53 -1.94 -17.46
N GLU A 165 15.49 -2.62 -18.09
CA GLU A 165 16.85 -2.10 -18.30
C GLU A 165 16.85 -0.81 -19.13
N LYS A 166 16.13 -0.81 -20.26
CA LYS A 166 15.98 0.38 -21.11
C LYS A 166 15.30 1.52 -20.35
N LEU A 167 14.21 1.23 -19.63
CA LEU A 167 13.48 2.21 -18.83
C LEU A 167 14.38 2.83 -17.75
N CYS A 168 15.16 2.01 -17.04
CA CYS A 168 16.12 2.51 -16.06
C CYS A 168 17.17 3.42 -16.69
N ALA A 169 17.67 3.06 -17.88
CA ALA A 169 18.65 3.85 -18.60
C ALA A 169 18.11 5.23 -19.00
N VAL A 170 16.91 5.29 -19.59
CA VAL A 170 16.31 6.58 -20.00
C VAL A 170 15.90 7.46 -18.82
N LEU A 171 15.60 6.86 -17.65
CA LEU A 171 15.31 7.58 -16.41
C LEU A 171 16.58 7.95 -15.61
N ASN A 172 17.78 7.58 -16.06
CA ASN A 172 19.03 7.77 -15.33
C ASN A 172 19.04 7.14 -13.92
N VAL A 173 18.35 6.00 -13.73
CA VAL A 173 18.29 5.30 -12.45
C VAL A 173 19.10 4.01 -12.45
N ASN A 174 19.65 3.66 -11.29
CA ASN A 174 20.52 2.49 -11.15
C ASN A 174 19.71 1.19 -11.20
N LYS A 175 19.79 0.47 -12.32
CA LYS A 175 19.08 -0.81 -12.55
C LYS A 175 19.34 -1.87 -11.45
N ARG A 176 20.58 -1.97 -10.94
CA ARG A 176 20.92 -2.92 -9.86
C ARG A 176 20.16 -2.61 -8.56
N SER A 177 19.97 -1.33 -8.24
CA SER A 177 19.19 -0.91 -7.08
C SER A 177 17.72 -1.27 -7.25
N VAL A 178 17.18 -1.04 -8.46
CA VAL A 178 15.80 -1.42 -8.83
C VAL A 178 15.59 -2.92 -8.69
N ASP A 179 16.43 -3.77 -9.27
CA ASP A 179 16.32 -5.23 -9.13
C ASP A 179 16.29 -5.66 -7.66
N ARG A 180 17.27 -5.19 -6.87
CA ARG A 180 17.38 -5.53 -5.46
C ARG A 180 16.12 -5.15 -4.68
N ASP A 181 15.60 -3.95 -4.89
CA ASP A 181 14.43 -3.46 -4.16
C ASP A 181 13.12 -4.12 -4.64
N LEU A 182 13.04 -4.55 -5.91
CA LEU A 182 11.95 -5.39 -6.41
C LEU A 182 11.97 -6.80 -5.82
N ASP A 183 13.15 -7.41 -5.64
CA ASP A 183 13.25 -8.72 -4.98
C ASP A 183 12.84 -8.63 -3.50
N VAL A 184 13.23 -7.56 -2.81
CA VAL A 184 12.76 -7.31 -1.44
C VAL A 184 11.24 -7.13 -1.40
N TYR A 185 10.67 -6.40 -2.36
CA TYR A 185 9.22 -6.21 -2.45
C TYR A 185 8.46 -7.53 -2.70
N ARG A 186 8.92 -8.35 -3.65
CA ARG A 186 8.33 -9.69 -3.90
C ARG A 186 8.33 -10.57 -2.65
N ASN A 187 9.45 -10.55 -1.92
CA ASN A 187 9.57 -11.29 -0.67
C ASN A 187 8.63 -10.75 0.43
N LEU A 188 8.43 -9.43 0.50
CA LEU A 188 7.48 -8.80 1.42
C LEU A 188 6.04 -9.22 1.08
N LEU A 189 5.62 -9.09 -0.19
CA LEU A 189 4.29 -9.49 -0.63
C LEU A 189 4.00 -10.97 -0.36
N SER A 190 4.95 -11.87 -0.65
CA SER A 190 4.78 -13.31 -0.41
C SER A 190 4.53 -13.61 1.07
N LYS A 191 5.27 -12.96 1.98
CA LYS A 191 5.04 -13.08 3.43
C LYS A 191 3.69 -12.53 3.86
N LEU A 192 3.25 -11.41 3.27
CA LEU A 192 1.95 -10.82 3.57
C LEU A 192 0.80 -11.71 3.11
N LEU A 193 0.89 -12.30 1.92
CA LEU A 193 -0.11 -13.24 1.40
C LEU A 193 -0.22 -14.47 2.29
N GLN A 194 0.92 -15.08 2.67
CA GLN A 194 0.94 -16.20 3.61
C GLN A 194 0.31 -15.84 4.96
N ALA A 195 0.63 -14.67 5.51
CA ALA A 195 0.06 -14.21 6.78
C ALA A 195 -1.46 -13.96 6.69
N LYS A 196 -1.95 -13.46 5.55
CA LYS A 196 -3.38 -13.27 5.29
C LYS A 196 -4.13 -14.60 5.19
N GLU A 197 -3.57 -15.58 4.49
CA GLU A 197 -4.16 -16.92 4.39
C GLU A 197 -4.29 -17.56 5.78
N LEU A 198 -3.23 -17.51 6.60
CA LEU A 198 -3.27 -18.00 7.98
C LEU A 198 -4.32 -17.30 8.84
N LEU A 199 -4.51 -15.99 8.68
CA LEU A 199 -5.54 -15.26 9.40
C LEU A 199 -6.94 -15.60 8.93
N LYS A 200 -7.16 -15.75 7.62
CA LYS A 200 -8.44 -16.17 7.08
C LYS A 200 -8.83 -17.52 7.67
N GLU A 201 -7.89 -18.47 7.66
CA GLU A 201 -8.08 -19.79 8.29
C GLU A 201 -8.37 -19.68 9.79
N TYR A 202 -7.68 -18.79 10.51
CA TYR A 202 -7.93 -18.57 11.93
C TYR A 202 -9.32 -17.98 12.20
N VAL A 203 -9.72 -16.95 11.45
CA VAL A 203 -11.04 -16.30 11.58
C VAL A 203 -12.15 -17.28 11.24
N ASP A 204 -12.01 -18.05 10.16
CA ASP A 204 -12.98 -19.04 9.75
C ASP A 204 -13.12 -20.15 10.81
N ARG A 205 -11.99 -20.58 11.41
CA ARG A 205 -11.98 -21.53 12.52
C ARG A 205 -12.68 -20.97 13.76
N GLU A 206 -12.42 -19.73 14.14
CA GLU A 206 -13.06 -19.11 15.31
C GLU A 206 -14.54 -18.84 15.08
N LYS A 207 -14.96 -18.45 13.86
CA LYS A 207 -16.37 -18.37 13.48
C LYS A 207 -17.06 -19.73 13.61
N LYS A 208 -16.46 -20.79 13.06
CA LYS A 208 -16.99 -22.15 13.14
C LYS A 208 -17.11 -22.63 14.58
N LYS A 209 -16.07 -22.44 15.42
CA LYS A 209 -16.14 -22.76 16.86
C LYS A 209 -17.23 -21.97 17.58
N ARG A 210 -17.47 -20.72 17.18
CA ARG A 210 -18.50 -19.87 17.80
C ARG A 210 -19.90 -20.35 17.40
N GLU A 211 -20.09 -20.71 16.14
CA GLU A 211 -21.32 -21.33 15.62
C GLU A 211 -21.62 -22.66 16.33
N GLU A 212 -20.63 -23.55 16.42
CA GLU A 212 -20.68 -24.83 17.15
C GLU A 212 -20.95 -24.68 18.65
N ARG A 213 -20.63 -23.53 19.26
CA ARG A 213 -20.96 -23.22 20.68
C ARG A 213 -22.36 -22.65 20.86
N THR A 214 -22.90 -21.96 19.85
CA THR A 214 -24.28 -21.47 19.86
C THR A 214 -25.32 -22.56 19.56
N GLU A 215 -24.99 -23.60 18.80
CA GLU A 215 -25.89 -24.74 18.56
C GLU A 215 -26.32 -25.49 19.84
N PRO A 216 -25.42 -25.89 20.75
CA PRO A 216 -25.81 -26.56 21.99
C PRO A 216 -26.55 -25.64 22.96
N GLN A 217 -26.32 -24.31 22.91
CA GLN A 217 -27.10 -23.36 23.69
C GLN A 217 -28.54 -23.21 23.17
N LYS A 218 -28.74 -23.14 21.85
CA LYS A 218 -30.09 -23.14 21.25
C LYS A 218 -30.84 -24.47 21.48
N ALA A 219 -30.14 -25.60 21.41
CA ALA A 219 -30.71 -26.90 21.71
C ALA A 219 -31.13 -27.02 23.19
N ASN A 220 -30.29 -26.56 24.12
CA ASN A 220 -30.61 -26.55 25.54
C ASN A 220 -31.75 -25.59 25.90
N GLU A 221 -31.82 -24.42 25.27
CA GLU A 221 -32.94 -23.48 25.44
C GLU A 221 -34.27 -24.03 24.88
N ALA A 222 -34.23 -24.70 23.72
CA ALA A 222 -35.41 -25.34 23.14
C ALA A 222 -35.94 -26.50 24.01
N ILE A 223 -35.05 -27.33 24.55
CA ILE A 223 -35.42 -28.42 25.48
C ILE A 223 -36.04 -27.86 26.77
N LYS A 224 -35.47 -26.78 27.33
CA LYS A 224 -35.98 -26.14 28.56
C LYS A 224 -37.35 -25.50 28.35
N LYS A 225 -37.62 -24.95 27.16
CA LYS A 225 -38.91 -24.37 26.79
C LYS A 225 -39.99 -25.45 26.62
N CYS A 226 -39.68 -26.56 25.93
CA CYS A 226 -40.58 -27.70 25.83
C CYS A 226 -40.89 -28.36 27.18
N LEU A 227 -39.89 -28.51 28.07
CA LEU A 227 -40.10 -29.06 29.42
C LEU A 227 -40.90 -28.11 30.33
N GLY A 228 -40.71 -26.80 30.17
CA GLY A 228 -41.51 -25.80 30.87
C GLY A 228 -42.98 -25.83 30.45
N GLU A 229 -43.26 -25.90 29.14
CA GLU A 229 -44.63 -25.98 28.62
C GLU A 229 -45.35 -27.27 29.05
N TYR A 230 -44.64 -28.40 29.15
CA TYR A 230 -45.20 -29.69 29.60
C TYR A 230 -45.59 -29.71 31.08
N LEU A 231 -44.90 -28.93 31.93
CA LEU A 231 -45.19 -28.82 33.36
C LEU A 231 -46.38 -27.90 33.67
N TYR A 232 -46.71 -26.97 32.76
CA TYR A 232 -47.87 -26.07 32.89
C TYR A 232 -49.15 -26.61 32.22
N SER A 233 -49.06 -27.63 31.36
CA SER A 233 -50.22 -28.25 30.69
C SER A 233 -50.90 -29.37 31.49
N HIS A 234 -50.43 -29.65 32.72
CA HIS A 234 -50.93 -30.73 33.58
C HIS A 234 -51.42 -30.26 34.97
N GLN A 235 -51.76 -28.98 35.12
CA GLN A 235 -52.50 -28.46 36.30
C GLN A 235 -53.96 -28.16 35.97
#